data_AF-A0A2I0KAK6-F1
#
_entry.id   AF-A0A2I0KAK6-F1
#
_cell.length_a   1.000
_cell.length_b   1.000
_cell.length_c   1.000
_cell.angle_alpha   90.00
_cell.angle_beta   90.00
_cell.angle_gamma   90.00
#
_symmetry.space_group_name_H-M   'P 1'
#
loop_
_entity.id
_entity.type
_entity.pdbx_description
1 polymer ?
#
loop_
_entity_poly.entity_id
_entity_poly.type
_entity_poly.pdbx_seq_one_letter_code
_entity_poly.pdbx_strand_id
1 'polypeptide(L)'
;MPLFLSDEEFARCSGDAALVAERADDFIRKLLKELETVKAESDAASITAEQTCSLLEQKYLSLSSEFSELQSKCAQFQSSLDQRLSELADVQAQTHQLRLQCIAKDGEIERLTAEVSELHKSKRQLLELVEQKDLELSEKNATIKSYLDKIVSLTESSAQKEARLSEVEAELARSQAACSRLSQEKELVERHNIWLNDELKAKVDNLIELRRTHADLEADMSSKLADVERQFNETSTSLKWNKERVRELETRLTSLQEELSSSKESAAANEERFSAEISTLSVNNFRTLKIGV
;
A
#
# COMPACT_ATOMS: atom_id res chain seq x y z
N MET A 1 -99.99 80.13 131.99
CA MET A 1 -101.08 79.14 131.97
C MET A 1 -100.47 77.77 132.17
N PRO A 2 -101.04 76.90 133.02
CA PRO A 2 -100.55 75.54 133.13
C PRO A 2 -100.77 74.83 131.78
N LEU A 3 -99.69 74.48 131.07
CA LEU A 3 -99.73 73.78 129.77
C LEU A 3 -100.44 72.42 129.82
N PHE A 4 -100.68 71.90 131.03
CA PHE A 4 -101.24 70.59 131.33
C PHE A 4 -102.74 70.61 131.71
N LEU A 5 -103.34 71.80 131.82
CA LEU A 5 -104.73 72.00 132.23
C LEU A 5 -105.36 73.16 131.45
N SER A 6 -106.54 72.93 130.88
CA SER A 6 -107.36 74.05 130.40
C SER A 6 -107.88 74.87 131.59
N ASP A 7 -108.14 76.16 131.38
CA ASP A 7 -108.56 77.07 132.46
C ASP A 7 -109.81 76.59 133.20
N GLU A 8 -110.73 75.90 132.51
CA GLU A 8 -111.94 75.32 133.12
C GLU A 8 -111.65 74.14 134.05
N GLU A 9 -110.66 73.32 133.72
CA GLU A 9 -110.28 72.15 134.51
C GLU A 9 -109.45 72.56 135.73
N PHE A 10 -108.62 73.59 135.59
CA PHE A 10 -107.88 74.18 136.70
C PHE A 10 -108.80 74.80 137.75
N ALA A 11 -109.86 75.51 137.32
CA ALA A 11 -110.83 76.12 138.23
C ALA A 11 -111.56 75.09 139.10
N ARG A 12 -111.97 73.94 138.52
CA ARG A 12 -112.70 72.87 139.23
C ARG A 12 -111.84 72.09 140.23
N CYS A 13 -110.53 71.99 140.00
CA CYS A 13 -109.61 71.22 140.84
C CYS A 13 -108.74 72.10 141.77
N SER A 14 -108.90 73.42 141.73
CA SER A 14 -108.06 74.41 142.45
C SER A 14 -108.02 74.26 143.98
N GLY A 15 -109.02 73.60 144.60
CA GLY A 15 -109.04 73.29 146.03
C GLY A 15 -108.37 71.96 146.42
N ASP A 16 -108.02 71.12 145.44
CA ASP A 16 -107.36 69.81 145.64
C ASP A 16 -106.00 69.82 144.95
N ALA A 17 -105.00 70.30 145.68
CA ALA A 17 -103.62 70.43 145.20
C ALA A 17 -103.02 69.09 144.76
N ALA A 18 -103.49 67.96 145.31
CA ALA A 18 -103.02 66.64 144.92
C ALA A 18 -103.45 66.27 143.49
N LEU A 19 -104.69 66.61 143.11
CA LEU A 19 -105.26 66.30 141.79
C LEU A 19 -104.66 67.19 140.68
N VAL A 20 -104.34 68.45 141.01
CA VAL A 20 -103.60 69.36 140.10
C VAL A 20 -102.16 68.88 139.90
N ALA A 21 -101.49 68.42 140.96
CA ALA A 21 -100.14 67.85 140.89
C ALA A 21 -100.12 66.53 140.08
N GLU A 22 -101.10 65.65 140.28
CA GLU A 22 -101.24 64.40 139.52
C GLU A 22 -101.39 64.66 138.01
N ARG A 23 -102.20 65.65 137.61
CA ARG A 23 -102.34 66.02 136.20
C ARG A 23 -101.08 66.67 135.61
N ALA A 24 -100.36 67.47 136.40
CA ALA A 24 -99.05 68.00 135.98
C ALA A 24 -98.04 66.87 135.80
N ASP A 25 -97.99 65.92 136.73
CA ASP A 25 -97.11 64.76 136.67
C ASP A 25 -97.47 63.82 135.51
N ASP A 26 -98.75 63.62 135.21
CA ASP A 26 -99.21 62.86 134.04
C ASP A 26 -98.81 63.53 132.72
N PHE A 27 -98.91 64.86 132.64
CA PHE A 27 -98.48 65.61 131.46
C PHE A 27 -96.96 65.62 131.30
N ILE A 28 -96.21 65.81 132.38
CA ILE A 28 -94.74 65.69 132.39
C ILE A 28 -94.34 64.28 132.02
N ARG A 29 -95.00 63.24 132.54
CA ARG A 29 -94.75 61.83 132.14
C ARG A 29 -95.05 61.59 130.67
N LYS A 30 -96.13 62.18 130.11
CA LYS A 30 -96.43 62.11 128.67
C LYS A 30 -95.36 62.80 127.83
N LEU A 31 -94.97 64.03 128.17
CA LEU A 31 -93.92 64.76 127.47
C LEU A 31 -92.55 64.08 127.57
N LEU A 32 -92.21 63.50 128.73
CA LEU A 32 -90.99 62.71 128.90
C LEU A 32 -91.02 61.48 127.99
N LYS A 33 -92.17 60.79 127.92
CA LYS A 33 -92.35 59.65 127.01
C LYS A 33 -92.26 60.07 125.54
N GLU A 34 -92.85 61.20 125.15
CA GLU A 34 -92.75 61.76 123.79
C GLU A 34 -91.31 62.17 123.45
N LEU A 35 -90.61 62.81 124.38
CA LEU A 35 -89.20 63.16 124.23
C LEU A 35 -88.32 61.91 124.09
N GLU A 36 -88.57 60.87 124.88
CA GLU A 36 -87.89 59.58 124.75
C GLU A 36 -88.19 58.92 123.41
N THR A 37 -89.42 58.99 122.89
CA THR A 37 -89.74 58.47 121.55
C THR A 37 -89.05 59.24 120.44
N VAL A 38 -89.06 60.58 120.48
CA VAL A 38 -88.40 61.40 119.45
C VAL A 38 -86.89 61.24 119.51
N LYS A 39 -86.30 61.12 120.71
CA LYS A 39 -84.87 60.78 120.85
C LYS A 39 -84.56 59.41 120.27
N ALA A 40 -85.35 58.39 120.59
CA ALA A 40 -85.16 57.05 120.04
C ALA A 40 -85.33 57.03 118.51
N GLU A 41 -86.28 57.76 117.96
CA GLU A 41 -86.48 57.91 116.51
C GLU A 41 -85.32 58.66 115.85
N SER A 42 -84.82 59.73 116.47
CA SER A 42 -83.65 60.48 116.00
C SER A 42 -82.38 59.62 116.04
N ASP A 43 -82.16 58.87 117.13
CA ASP A 43 -81.02 57.96 117.27
C ASP A 43 -81.12 56.82 116.24
N ALA A 44 -82.31 56.25 116.03
CA ALA A 44 -82.56 55.24 115.00
C ALA A 44 -82.32 55.79 113.57
N ALA A 45 -82.73 57.03 113.31
CA ALA A 45 -82.47 57.70 112.04
C ALA A 45 -80.98 57.96 111.81
N SER A 46 -80.25 58.39 112.85
CA SER A 46 -78.79 58.58 112.80
C SER A 46 -78.07 57.27 112.53
N ILE A 47 -78.43 56.20 113.25
CA ILE A 47 -77.88 54.85 113.02
C ILE A 47 -78.16 54.39 111.59
N THR A 48 -79.37 54.61 111.08
CA THR A 48 -79.74 54.23 109.70
C THR A 48 -78.94 55.03 108.67
N ALA A 49 -78.72 56.33 108.90
CA ALA A 49 -77.90 57.18 108.04
C ALA A 49 -76.43 56.73 108.02
N GLU A 50 -75.85 56.40 109.17
CA GLU A 50 -74.48 55.87 109.26
C GLU A 50 -74.33 54.51 108.58
N GLN A 51 -75.29 53.61 108.77
CA GLN A 51 -75.31 52.29 108.11
C GLN A 51 -75.43 52.43 106.59
N THR A 52 -76.29 53.33 106.10
CA THR A 52 -76.44 53.58 104.66
C THR A 52 -75.21 54.24 104.05
N CYS A 53 -74.58 55.19 104.75
CA CYS A 53 -73.30 55.77 104.32
C CYS A 53 -72.20 54.71 104.25
N SER A 54 -72.08 53.86 105.28
CA SER A 54 -71.09 52.77 105.31
C SER A 54 -71.28 51.79 104.14
N LEU A 55 -72.52 51.45 103.81
CA LEU A 55 -72.84 50.58 102.67
C LEU A 55 -72.47 51.24 101.34
N LEU A 56 -72.74 52.54 101.19
CA LEU A 56 -72.40 53.29 99.98
C LEU A 56 -70.89 53.42 99.80
N GLU A 57 -70.13 53.70 100.86
CA GLU A 57 -68.67 53.73 100.83
C GLU A 57 -68.09 52.38 100.43
N GLN A 58 -68.59 51.29 101.02
CA GLN A 58 -68.13 49.95 100.66
C GLN A 58 -68.39 49.63 99.18
N LYS A 59 -69.58 49.98 98.66
CA LYS A 59 -69.91 49.82 97.25
C LYS A 59 -69.02 50.67 96.34
N TYR A 60 -68.77 51.92 96.72
CA TYR A 60 -67.90 52.82 95.97
C TYR A 60 -66.46 52.28 95.90
N LEU A 61 -65.93 51.81 97.03
CA LEU A 61 -64.59 51.20 97.08
C LEU A 61 -64.51 49.93 96.22
N SER A 62 -65.51 49.05 96.28
CA SER A 62 -65.59 47.85 95.43
C SER A 62 -65.61 48.23 93.95
N LEU A 63 -66.47 49.16 93.55
CA LEU A 63 -66.61 49.59 92.16
C LEU A 63 -65.35 50.31 91.65
N SER A 64 -64.69 51.11 92.50
CA SER A 64 -63.43 51.76 92.17
C SER A 64 -62.29 50.75 91.98
N SER A 65 -62.27 49.67 92.78
CA SER A 65 -61.30 48.57 92.62
C SER A 65 -61.55 47.84 91.30
N GLU A 66 -62.79 47.45 91.02
CA GLU A 66 -63.18 46.79 89.77
C GLU A 66 -62.84 47.66 88.55
N PHE A 67 -63.11 48.97 88.61
CA PHE A 67 -62.76 49.91 87.54
C PHE A 67 -61.25 49.97 87.31
N SER A 68 -60.45 50.02 88.37
CA SER A 68 -58.99 50.03 88.28
C SER A 68 -58.45 48.74 87.68
N GLU A 69 -59.02 47.59 88.06
CA GLU A 69 -58.70 46.31 87.46
C GLU A 69 -59.05 46.26 85.97
N LEU A 70 -60.25 46.73 85.59
CA LEU A 70 -60.69 46.78 84.20
C LEU A 70 -59.78 47.68 83.36
N GLN A 71 -59.41 48.84 83.89
CA GLN A 71 -58.50 49.78 83.24
C GLN A 71 -57.12 49.15 83.02
N SER A 72 -56.60 48.41 84.02
CA SER A 72 -55.34 47.68 83.88
C SER A 72 -55.41 46.61 82.79
N LYS A 73 -56.52 45.86 82.71
CA LYS A 73 -56.76 44.85 81.68
C LYS A 73 -56.87 45.48 80.29
N CYS A 74 -57.57 46.61 80.15
CA CYS A 74 -57.63 47.35 78.90
C CYS A 74 -56.25 47.82 78.45
N ALA A 75 -55.41 48.33 79.36
CA ALA A 75 -54.04 48.74 79.03
C ALA A 75 -53.17 47.54 78.61
N GLN A 76 -53.30 46.40 79.28
CA GLN A 76 -52.60 45.15 78.92
C GLN A 76 -53.05 44.60 77.57
N PHE A 77 -54.35 44.65 77.27
CA PHE A 77 -54.86 44.24 75.96
C PHE A 77 -54.40 45.18 74.86
N GLN A 78 -54.34 46.49 75.12
CA GLN A 78 -53.83 47.46 74.16
C GLN A 78 -52.36 47.21 73.85
N SER A 79 -51.51 47.02 74.87
CA SER A 79 -50.08 46.74 74.64
C SER A 79 -49.86 45.42 73.89
N SER A 80 -50.63 44.38 74.22
CA SER A 80 -50.61 43.10 73.49
C SER A 80 -51.05 43.26 72.04
N LEU A 81 -52.10 44.04 71.78
CA LEU A 81 -52.56 44.34 70.43
C LEU A 81 -51.49 45.08 69.62
N ASP A 82 -50.88 46.11 70.20
CA ASP A 82 -49.81 46.89 69.55
C ASP A 82 -48.59 46.00 69.24
N GLN A 83 -48.21 45.11 70.15
CA GLN A 83 -47.15 44.12 69.92
C GLN A 83 -47.50 43.20 68.74
N ARG A 84 -48.72 42.64 68.72
CA ARG A 84 -49.16 41.74 67.63
C ARG A 84 -49.24 42.46 66.29
N LEU A 85 -49.61 43.73 66.27
CA LEU A 85 -49.60 44.54 65.05
C LEU A 85 -48.18 44.75 64.51
N SER A 86 -47.20 44.99 65.39
CA SER A 86 -45.79 45.09 65.00
C SER A 86 -45.26 43.77 64.44
N GLU A 87 -45.52 42.65 65.13
CA GLU A 87 -45.11 41.32 64.67
C GLU A 87 -45.72 40.97 63.31
N LEU A 88 -47.00 41.30 63.09
CA LEU A 88 -47.67 41.09 61.81
C LEU A 88 -47.01 41.91 60.69
N ALA A 89 -46.66 43.18 60.96
CA ALA A 89 -45.99 44.05 59.99
C ALA A 89 -44.61 43.50 59.61
N ASP A 90 -43.83 43.02 60.59
CA ASP A 90 -42.51 42.43 60.36
C ASP A 90 -42.61 41.15 59.51
N VAL A 91 -43.55 40.26 59.83
CA VAL A 91 -43.76 39.02 59.07
C VAL A 91 -44.23 39.33 57.64
N GLN A 92 -45.09 40.33 57.45
CA GLN A 92 -45.52 40.77 56.12
C GLN A 92 -44.35 41.32 55.30
N ALA A 93 -43.47 42.12 55.90
CA ALA A 93 -42.28 42.65 55.24
C ALA A 93 -41.31 41.53 54.83
N GLN A 94 -41.03 40.58 55.74
CA GLN A 94 -40.20 39.41 55.45
C GLN A 94 -40.79 38.54 54.33
N THR A 95 -42.11 38.31 54.36
CA THR A 95 -42.80 37.55 53.33
C THR A 95 -42.67 38.22 51.96
N HIS A 96 -42.82 39.55 51.90
CA HIS A 96 -42.65 40.30 50.66
C HIS A 96 -41.20 40.22 50.15
N GLN A 97 -40.22 40.35 51.04
CA GLN A 97 -38.80 40.23 50.71
C GLN A 97 -38.45 38.85 50.14
N LEU A 98 -38.91 37.77 50.78
CA LEU A 98 -38.71 36.41 50.30
C LEU A 98 -39.37 36.19 48.93
N ARG A 99 -40.57 36.74 48.72
CA ARG A 99 -41.24 36.65 47.42
C ARG A 99 -40.43 37.30 46.30
N LEU A 100 -39.83 38.46 46.56
CA LEU A 100 -38.94 39.13 45.58
C LEU A 100 -37.68 38.30 45.29
N GLN A 101 -37.11 37.67 46.32
CA GLN A 101 -35.96 36.77 46.13
C GLN A 101 -36.31 35.53 45.30
N CYS A 102 -37.48 34.93 45.53
CA CYS A 102 -37.97 33.81 44.72
C CYS A 102 -38.10 34.22 43.24
N ILE A 103 -38.74 35.36 42.96
CA ILE A 103 -38.89 35.87 41.59
C ILE A 103 -37.52 36.09 40.93
N ALA A 104 -36.56 36.65 41.65
CA ALA A 104 -35.20 36.86 41.13
C ALA A 104 -34.50 35.52 40.82
N LYS A 105 -34.69 34.51 41.66
CA LYS A 105 -34.13 33.17 41.46
C LYS A 105 -34.80 32.43 40.30
N ASP A 106 -36.11 32.57 40.13
CA ASP A 106 -36.83 32.01 38.98
C ASP A 106 -36.31 32.61 37.66
N GLY A 107 -36.07 33.92 37.60
CA GLY A 107 -35.45 34.56 36.43
C GLY A 107 -34.03 34.07 36.15
N GLU A 108 -33.24 33.80 37.18
CA GLU A 108 -31.90 33.20 37.03
C GLU A 108 -31.97 31.77 36.47
N ILE A 109 -32.92 30.97 36.94
CA ILE A 109 -33.18 29.61 36.45
C ILE A 109 -33.60 29.63 34.98
N GLU A 110 -34.52 30.53 34.59
CA GLU A 110 -34.94 30.67 33.19
C GLU A 110 -33.77 31.05 32.27
N ARG A 111 -32.94 32.00 32.70
CA ARG A 111 -31.73 32.42 31.96
C ARG A 111 -30.76 31.25 31.78
N LEU A 112 -30.45 30.51 32.84
CA LEU A 112 -29.55 29.35 32.79
C LEU A 112 -30.13 28.23 31.91
N THR A 113 -31.45 28.02 31.97
CA THR A 113 -32.14 27.03 31.13
C THR A 113 -32.01 27.38 29.64
N ALA A 114 -32.17 28.66 29.29
CA ALA A 114 -31.97 29.13 27.92
C ALA A 114 -30.52 28.91 27.46
N GLU A 115 -29.53 29.27 28.30
CA GLU A 115 -28.10 29.09 28.01
C GLU A 115 -27.75 27.60 27.78
N VAL A 116 -28.24 26.70 28.63
CA VAL A 116 -28.07 25.24 28.46
C VAL A 116 -28.70 24.76 27.15
N SER A 117 -29.87 25.29 26.78
CA SER A 117 -30.55 24.90 25.54
C SER A 117 -29.75 25.32 24.29
N GLU A 118 -29.14 26.51 24.29
CA GLU A 118 -28.30 27.00 23.20
C GLU A 118 -26.97 26.23 23.12
N LEU A 119 -26.35 25.93 24.26
CA LEU A 119 -25.16 25.08 24.31
C LEU A 119 -25.46 23.67 23.78
N HIS A 120 -26.61 23.09 24.11
CA HIS A 120 -27.03 21.79 23.56
C HIS A 120 -27.26 21.84 22.04
N LYS A 121 -27.80 22.95 21.50
CA LYS A 121 -27.94 23.13 20.04
C LYS A 121 -26.56 23.21 19.37
N SER A 122 -25.67 24.04 19.89
CA SER A 122 -24.30 24.20 19.38
C SER A 122 -23.52 22.87 19.45
N LYS A 123 -23.60 22.15 20.58
CA LYS A 123 -22.98 20.82 20.73
C LYS A 123 -23.47 19.84 19.67
N ARG A 124 -24.78 19.82 19.37
CA ARG A 124 -25.35 18.93 18.36
C ARG A 124 -24.81 19.26 16.96
N GLN A 125 -24.77 20.54 16.59
CA GLN A 125 -24.22 20.99 15.31
C GLN A 125 -22.73 20.61 15.17
N LEU A 126 -21.94 20.73 16.24
CA LEU A 126 -20.54 20.30 16.23
C LEU A 126 -20.39 18.79 16.04
N LEU A 127 -21.24 17.98 16.67
CA LEU A 127 -21.23 16.52 16.47
C LEU A 127 -21.59 16.14 15.03
N GLU A 128 -22.63 16.76 14.46
CA GLU A 128 -23.00 16.56 13.05
C GLU A 128 -21.85 16.91 12.09
N LEU A 129 -21.13 18.00 12.37
CA LEU A 129 -19.96 18.40 11.58
C LEU A 129 -18.81 17.39 11.70
N VAL A 130 -18.56 16.84 12.90
CA VAL A 130 -17.55 15.80 13.10
C VAL A 130 -17.90 14.54 12.32
N GLU A 131 -19.16 14.08 12.40
CA GLU A 131 -19.63 12.92 11.63
C GLU A 131 -19.46 13.13 10.12
N GLN A 132 -19.78 14.32 9.61
CA GLN A 132 -19.55 14.66 8.21
C GLN A 132 -18.06 14.61 7.83
N LYS A 133 -17.18 15.13 8.70
CA LYS A 133 -15.73 15.13 8.44
C LYS A 133 -15.13 13.73 8.51
N ASP A 134 -15.63 12.87 9.38
CA ASP A 134 -15.22 11.47 9.44
C ASP A 134 -15.63 10.70 8.18
N LEU A 135 -16.82 10.97 7.63
CA LEU A 135 -17.26 10.43 6.35
C LEU A 135 -16.34 10.90 5.19
N GLU A 136 -16.06 12.21 5.11
CA GLU A 136 -15.13 12.75 4.12
C GLU A 136 -13.73 12.10 4.22
N LEU A 137 -13.20 11.95 5.44
CA LEU A 137 -11.91 11.30 5.67
C LEU A 137 -11.93 9.84 5.23
N SER A 138 -13.00 9.10 5.53
CA SER A 138 -13.17 7.71 5.10
C SER A 138 -13.17 7.57 3.58
N GLU A 139 -13.89 8.44 2.86
CA GLU A 139 -13.92 8.47 1.40
C GLU A 139 -12.55 8.78 0.79
N LYS A 140 -11.84 9.78 1.35
CA LYS A 140 -10.48 10.11 0.90
C LYS A 140 -9.51 8.96 1.15
N ASN A 141 -9.59 8.31 2.31
CA ASN A 141 -8.77 7.14 2.63
C ASN A 141 -9.05 5.97 1.68
N ALA A 142 -10.32 5.71 1.33
CA ALA A 142 -10.67 4.70 0.34
C ALA A 142 -10.09 5.02 -1.04
N THR A 143 -10.14 6.29 -1.45
CA THR A 143 -9.55 6.78 -2.70
C THR A 143 -8.03 6.61 -2.73
N ILE A 144 -7.35 6.99 -1.64
CA ILE A 144 -5.89 6.82 -1.48
C ILE A 144 -5.52 5.33 -1.58
N LYS A 145 -6.27 4.45 -0.91
CA LYS A 145 -6.05 3.01 -0.98
C LYS A 145 -6.17 2.48 -2.41
N SER A 146 -7.17 2.92 -3.17
CA SER A 146 -7.31 2.54 -4.58
C SER A 146 -6.13 2.99 -5.44
N TYR A 147 -5.60 4.20 -5.22
CA TYR A 147 -4.40 4.65 -5.91
C TYR A 147 -3.15 3.85 -5.53
N LEU A 148 -3.00 3.49 -4.25
CA LEU A 148 -1.91 2.63 -3.80
C LEU A 148 -1.97 1.25 -4.45
N ASP A 149 -3.14 0.60 -4.45
CA ASP A 149 -3.34 -0.70 -5.11
C ASP A 149 -2.99 -0.62 -6.60
N LYS A 150 -3.37 0.48 -7.27
CA LYS A 150 -3.02 0.72 -8.67
C LYS A 150 -1.51 0.85 -8.88
N ILE A 151 -0.81 1.60 -8.03
CA ILE A 151 0.65 1.76 -8.11
C ILE A 151 1.34 0.40 -7.93
N VAL A 152 0.91 -0.40 -6.95
CA VAL A 152 1.46 -1.74 -6.72
C VAL A 152 1.27 -2.61 -7.97
N SER A 153 0.05 -2.68 -8.51
CA SER A 153 -0.23 -3.49 -9.71
C SER A 153 0.59 -3.07 -10.95
N LEU A 154 0.79 -1.76 -11.14
CA LEU A 154 1.62 -1.23 -12.24
C LEU A 154 3.09 -1.55 -12.02
N THR A 155 3.56 -1.49 -10.77
CA THR A 155 4.96 -1.81 -10.41
C THR A 155 5.24 -3.30 -10.65
N GLU A 156 4.35 -4.18 -10.21
CA GLU A 156 4.44 -5.62 -10.48
C GLU A 156 4.41 -5.94 -11.98
N SER A 157 3.50 -5.30 -12.73
CA SER A 157 3.44 -5.45 -14.20
C SER A 157 4.71 -4.97 -14.89
N SER A 158 5.30 -3.86 -14.43
CA SER A 158 6.56 -3.33 -14.95
C SER A 158 7.71 -4.31 -14.68
N ALA A 159 7.83 -4.80 -13.46
CA ALA A 159 8.87 -5.77 -13.09
C ALA A 159 8.76 -7.07 -13.92
N GLN A 160 7.54 -7.54 -14.16
CA GLN A 160 7.32 -8.72 -15.01
C GLN A 160 7.74 -8.47 -16.47
N LYS A 161 7.42 -7.29 -17.02
CA LYS A 161 7.84 -6.91 -18.38
C LYS A 161 9.35 -6.79 -18.50
N GLU A 162 10.00 -6.20 -17.49
CA GLU A 162 11.45 -6.04 -17.44
C GLU A 162 12.16 -7.39 -17.38
N ALA A 163 11.67 -8.32 -16.56
CA ALA A 163 12.19 -9.69 -16.51
C ALA A 163 12.07 -10.41 -17.87
N ARG A 164 10.91 -10.29 -18.53
CA ARG A 164 10.70 -10.88 -19.87
C ARG A 164 11.59 -10.23 -20.92
N LEU A 165 11.78 -8.92 -20.85
CA LEU A 165 12.66 -8.20 -21.77
C LEU A 165 14.11 -8.69 -21.62
N SER A 166 14.60 -8.83 -20.39
CA SER A 166 15.92 -9.37 -20.11
C SER A 166 16.12 -10.80 -20.64
N GLU A 167 15.10 -11.65 -20.50
CA GLU A 167 15.12 -13.02 -21.06
C GLU A 167 15.24 -13.02 -22.59
N VAL A 168 14.44 -12.20 -23.28
CA VAL A 168 14.47 -12.05 -24.74
C VAL A 168 15.80 -11.45 -25.21
N GLU A 169 16.35 -10.47 -24.51
CA GLU A 169 17.67 -9.91 -24.82
C GLU A 169 18.78 -10.97 -24.68
N ALA A 170 18.72 -11.80 -23.65
CA ALA A 170 19.65 -12.91 -23.46
C ALA A 170 19.51 -13.98 -24.57
N GLU A 171 18.28 -14.29 -25.01
CA GLU A 171 18.02 -15.17 -26.16
C GLU A 171 18.56 -14.59 -27.47
N LEU A 172 18.34 -13.29 -27.71
CA LEU A 172 18.86 -12.61 -28.88
C LEU A 172 20.38 -12.66 -28.93
N ALA A 173 21.05 -12.39 -27.81
CA ALA A 173 22.50 -12.47 -27.70
C ALA A 173 23.01 -13.90 -28.00
N ARG A 174 22.33 -14.94 -27.48
CA ARG A 174 22.67 -16.34 -27.79
C ARG A 174 22.51 -16.66 -29.28
N SER A 175 21.40 -16.25 -29.89
CA SER A 175 21.15 -16.45 -31.32
C SER A 175 22.16 -15.71 -32.19
N GLN A 176 22.51 -14.46 -31.85
CA GLN A 176 23.54 -13.70 -32.55
C GLN A 176 24.91 -14.37 -32.48
N ALA A 177 25.30 -14.89 -31.31
CA ALA A 177 26.53 -15.66 -31.17
C ALA A 177 26.52 -16.94 -32.01
N ALA A 178 25.38 -17.66 -32.04
CA ALA A 178 25.21 -18.84 -32.87
C ALA A 178 25.28 -18.52 -34.38
N CYS A 179 24.63 -17.46 -34.83
CA CYS A 179 24.72 -16.98 -36.21
C CYS A 179 26.15 -16.60 -36.59
N SER A 180 26.87 -15.91 -35.70
CA SER A 180 28.27 -15.53 -35.93
C SER A 180 29.17 -16.77 -36.10
N ARG A 181 28.99 -17.78 -35.22
CA ARG A 181 29.71 -19.06 -35.33
C ARG A 181 29.40 -19.77 -36.65
N LEU A 182 28.12 -19.90 -37.00
CA LEU A 182 27.71 -20.55 -38.26
C LEU A 182 28.23 -19.80 -39.49
N SER A 183 28.28 -18.46 -39.45
CA SER A 183 28.89 -17.66 -40.52
C SER A 183 30.38 -17.97 -40.68
N GLN A 184 31.13 -18.08 -39.57
CA GLN A 184 32.55 -18.46 -39.61
C GLN A 184 32.76 -19.88 -40.15
N GLU A 185 31.93 -20.84 -39.72
CA GLU A 185 31.96 -22.22 -40.24
C GLU A 185 31.66 -22.27 -41.74
N LYS A 186 30.66 -21.51 -42.20
CA LYS A 186 30.34 -21.38 -43.63
C LYS A 186 31.53 -20.85 -44.41
N GLU A 187 32.16 -19.75 -43.97
CA GLU A 187 33.31 -19.17 -44.66
C GLU A 187 34.50 -20.15 -44.70
N LEU A 188 34.75 -20.90 -43.63
CA LEU A 188 35.79 -21.94 -43.61
C LEU A 188 35.52 -23.02 -44.65
N VAL A 189 34.28 -23.52 -44.74
CA VAL A 189 33.87 -24.52 -45.73
C VAL A 189 34.00 -23.97 -47.16
N GLU A 190 33.59 -22.72 -47.40
CA GLU A 190 33.73 -22.07 -48.71
C GLU A 190 35.21 -21.96 -49.12
N ARG A 191 36.10 -21.53 -48.21
CA ARG A 191 37.55 -21.48 -48.46
C ARG A 191 38.12 -22.87 -48.76
N HIS A 192 37.72 -23.89 -48.01
CA HIS A 192 38.14 -25.27 -48.26
C HIS A 192 37.66 -25.78 -49.63
N ASN A 193 36.42 -25.49 -50.03
CA ASN A 193 35.90 -25.87 -51.34
C ASN A 193 36.66 -25.21 -52.49
N ILE A 194 37.01 -23.93 -52.35
CA ILE A 194 37.84 -23.21 -53.34
C ILE A 194 39.22 -23.88 -53.45
N TRP A 195 39.88 -24.12 -52.32
CA TRP A 195 41.19 -24.77 -52.30
C TRP A 195 41.16 -26.17 -52.93
N LEU A 196 40.15 -26.99 -52.61
CA LEU A 196 39.99 -28.32 -53.19
C LEU A 196 39.79 -28.25 -54.72
N ASN A 197 38.99 -27.30 -55.20
CA ASN A 197 38.80 -27.10 -56.63
C ASN A 197 40.10 -26.67 -57.33
N ASP A 198 40.87 -25.76 -56.72
CA ASP A 198 42.16 -25.33 -57.26
C ASP A 198 43.16 -26.50 -57.31
N GLU A 199 43.24 -27.31 -56.25
CA GLU A 199 44.09 -28.51 -56.20
C GLU A 199 43.66 -29.54 -57.25
N LEU A 200 42.36 -29.83 -57.37
CA LEU A 200 41.82 -30.75 -58.39
C LEU A 200 42.14 -30.24 -59.79
N LYS A 201 41.96 -28.94 -60.05
CA LYS A 201 42.29 -28.32 -61.32
C LYS A 201 43.78 -28.45 -61.63
N ALA A 202 44.65 -28.15 -60.66
CA ALA A 202 46.10 -28.32 -60.80
C ALA A 202 46.48 -29.78 -61.09
N LYS A 203 45.85 -30.78 -60.45
CA LYS A 203 46.07 -32.20 -60.75
C LYS A 203 45.62 -32.57 -62.16
N VAL A 204 44.48 -32.06 -62.62
CA VAL A 204 43.99 -32.28 -63.99
C VAL A 204 44.94 -31.67 -65.01
N ASP A 205 45.38 -30.42 -64.80
CA ASP A 205 46.33 -29.74 -65.68
C ASP A 205 47.66 -30.50 -65.76
N ASN A 206 48.21 -30.94 -64.62
CA ASN A 206 49.40 -31.80 -64.57
C ASN A 206 49.22 -33.11 -65.34
N LEU A 207 48.05 -33.77 -65.22
CA LEU A 207 47.76 -34.99 -65.97
C LEU A 207 47.62 -34.74 -67.48
N ILE A 208 47.08 -33.59 -67.88
CA ILE A 208 47.01 -33.17 -69.29
C ILE A 208 48.41 -32.91 -69.85
N GLU A 209 49.25 -32.19 -69.12
CA GLU A 209 50.65 -31.97 -69.50
C GLU A 209 51.41 -33.29 -69.61
N LEU A 210 51.28 -34.18 -68.63
CA LEU A 210 51.90 -35.49 -68.67
C LEU A 210 51.43 -36.30 -69.89
N ARG A 211 50.13 -36.31 -70.18
CA ARG A 211 49.58 -36.94 -71.39
C ARG A 211 50.13 -36.33 -72.68
N ARG A 212 50.30 -35.01 -72.75
CA ARG A 212 50.92 -34.33 -73.91
C ARG A 212 52.38 -34.76 -74.07
N THR A 213 53.18 -34.71 -73.00
CA THR A 213 54.59 -35.14 -73.06
C THR A 213 54.73 -36.60 -73.47
N HIS A 214 53.85 -37.49 -72.99
CA HIS A 214 53.81 -38.88 -73.45
C HIS A 214 53.43 -38.99 -74.92
N ALA A 215 52.42 -38.26 -75.40
CA ALA A 215 52.04 -38.25 -76.80
C ALA A 215 53.18 -37.73 -77.71
N ASP A 216 53.88 -36.67 -77.30
CA ASP A 216 55.04 -36.12 -78.02
C ASP A 216 56.18 -37.15 -78.08
N LEU A 217 56.47 -37.84 -76.96
CA LEU A 217 57.45 -38.92 -76.91
C LEU A 217 57.04 -40.13 -77.75
N GLU A 218 55.77 -40.53 -77.71
CA GLU A 218 55.24 -41.61 -78.54
C GLU A 218 55.35 -41.26 -80.03
N ALA A 219 55.05 -40.01 -80.41
CA ALA A 219 55.20 -39.54 -81.79
C ALA A 219 56.68 -39.52 -82.23
N ASP A 220 57.59 -39.01 -81.40
CA ASP A 220 59.04 -39.02 -81.67
C ASP A 220 59.58 -40.46 -81.79
N MET A 221 59.22 -41.36 -80.87
CA MET A 221 59.59 -42.77 -80.93
C MET A 221 58.98 -43.48 -82.13
N SER A 222 57.73 -43.17 -82.49
CA SER A 222 57.09 -43.71 -83.69
C SER A 222 57.79 -43.23 -84.96
N SER A 223 58.22 -41.97 -85.02
CA SER A 223 59.02 -41.43 -86.12
C SER A 223 60.37 -42.14 -86.21
N LYS A 224 61.07 -42.30 -85.08
CA LYS A 224 62.35 -43.03 -85.02
C LYS A 224 62.21 -44.47 -85.47
N LEU A 225 61.15 -45.16 -85.02
CA LEU A 225 60.83 -46.52 -85.46
C LEU A 225 60.57 -46.57 -86.96
N ALA A 226 59.76 -45.66 -87.51
CA ALA A 226 59.49 -45.59 -88.95
C ALA A 226 60.78 -45.33 -89.76
N ASP A 227 61.67 -44.47 -89.27
CA ASP A 227 62.98 -44.24 -89.90
C ASP A 227 63.88 -45.47 -89.86
N VAL A 228 63.95 -46.18 -88.73
CA VAL A 228 64.70 -47.43 -88.61
C VAL A 228 64.10 -48.52 -89.51
N GLU A 229 62.77 -48.63 -89.58
CA GLU A 229 62.09 -49.54 -90.50
C GLU A 229 62.43 -49.22 -91.96
N ARG A 230 62.44 -47.93 -92.34
CA ARG A 230 62.86 -47.50 -93.68
C ARG A 230 64.31 -47.89 -93.96
N GLN A 231 65.24 -47.59 -93.05
CA GLN A 231 66.66 -47.98 -93.20
C GLN A 231 66.84 -49.51 -93.27
N PHE A 232 66.08 -50.26 -92.47
CA PHE A 232 66.08 -51.72 -92.52
C PHE A 232 65.58 -52.23 -93.88
N ASN A 233 64.51 -51.65 -94.41
CA ASN A 233 64.00 -52.01 -95.74
C ASN A 233 65.00 -51.65 -96.85
N GLU A 234 65.68 -50.51 -96.76
CA GLU A 234 66.75 -50.09 -97.69
C GLU A 234 67.96 -51.04 -97.64
N THR A 235 68.41 -51.42 -96.44
CA THR A 235 69.52 -52.37 -96.27
C THR A 235 69.13 -53.78 -96.71
N SER A 236 67.90 -54.21 -96.43
CA SER A 236 67.35 -55.50 -96.87
C SER A 236 67.24 -55.58 -98.40
N THR A 237 66.72 -54.52 -99.05
CA THR A 237 66.66 -54.44 -100.51
C THR A 237 68.05 -54.38 -101.15
N SER A 238 68.98 -53.61 -100.57
CA SER A 238 70.40 -53.57 -100.99
C SER A 238 71.08 -54.94 -100.82
N LEU A 239 70.83 -55.64 -99.71
CA LEU A 239 71.33 -56.99 -99.48
C LEU A 239 70.75 -57.98 -100.50
N LYS A 240 69.46 -57.88 -100.81
CA LYS A 240 68.81 -58.73 -101.84
C LYS A 240 69.44 -58.50 -103.21
N TRP A 241 69.63 -57.25 -103.60
CA TRP A 241 70.29 -56.90 -104.85
C TRP A 241 71.75 -57.38 -104.89
N ASN A 242 72.50 -57.25 -103.79
CA ASN A 242 73.86 -57.79 -103.71
C ASN A 242 73.88 -59.32 -103.78
N LYS A 243 72.91 -60.01 -103.16
CA LYS A 243 72.76 -61.47 -103.32
C LYS A 243 72.44 -61.86 -104.77
N GLU A 244 71.59 -61.11 -105.46
CA GLU A 244 71.33 -61.31 -106.89
C GLU A 244 72.59 -61.07 -107.74
N ARG A 245 73.34 -60.01 -107.45
CA ARG A 245 74.64 -59.72 -108.07
C ARG A 245 75.66 -60.84 -107.82
N VAL A 246 75.74 -61.33 -106.59
CA VAL A 246 76.64 -62.45 -106.23
C VAL A 246 76.25 -63.70 -107.00
N ARG A 247 74.95 -64.06 -107.07
CA ARG A 247 74.51 -65.19 -107.92
C ARG A 247 74.89 -64.99 -109.39
N GLU A 248 74.76 -63.77 -109.90
CA GLU A 248 75.15 -63.44 -111.28
C GLU A 248 76.67 -63.51 -111.51
N LEU A 249 77.48 -63.17 -110.50
CA LEU A 249 78.93 -63.33 -110.54
C LEU A 249 79.34 -64.79 -110.37
N GLU A 250 78.66 -65.55 -109.53
CA GLU A 250 78.85 -66.99 -109.36
C GLU A 250 78.56 -67.73 -110.67
N THR A 251 77.48 -67.39 -111.38
CA THR A 251 77.19 -67.99 -112.69
C THR A 251 78.24 -67.64 -113.74
N ARG A 252 78.77 -66.41 -113.73
CA ARG A 252 79.90 -66.01 -114.58
C ARG A 252 81.20 -66.70 -114.21
N LEU A 253 81.43 -66.94 -112.91
CA LEU A 253 82.63 -67.63 -112.44
C LEU A 253 82.56 -69.11 -112.82
N THR A 254 81.41 -69.76 -112.73
CA THR A 254 81.21 -71.11 -113.25
C THR A 254 81.39 -71.16 -114.76
N SER A 255 80.88 -70.20 -115.53
CA SER A 255 81.09 -70.18 -116.99
C SER A 255 82.56 -69.98 -117.36
N LEU A 256 83.27 -69.06 -116.68
CA LEU A 256 84.71 -68.87 -116.86
C LEU A 256 85.51 -70.10 -116.43
N GLN A 257 85.05 -70.82 -115.41
CA GLN A 257 85.70 -72.05 -114.96
C GLN A 257 85.48 -73.20 -115.95
N GLU A 258 84.31 -73.30 -116.58
CA GLU A 258 84.06 -74.21 -117.72
C GLU A 258 84.93 -73.83 -118.94
N GLU A 259 85.06 -72.54 -119.27
CA GLU A 259 85.96 -72.05 -120.33
C GLU A 259 87.45 -72.33 -120.02
N LEU A 260 87.87 -72.18 -118.76
CA LEU A 260 89.22 -72.51 -118.31
C LEU A 260 89.46 -74.03 -118.38
N SER A 261 88.46 -74.84 -118.07
CA SER A 261 88.51 -76.30 -118.20
C SER A 261 88.70 -76.69 -119.67
N SER A 262 87.93 -76.10 -120.58
CA SER A 262 88.08 -76.35 -122.02
C SER A 262 89.42 -75.84 -122.56
N SER A 263 89.91 -74.70 -122.05
CA SER A 263 91.22 -74.16 -122.40
C SER A 263 92.35 -75.06 -121.90
N LYS A 264 92.22 -75.64 -120.71
CA LYS A 264 93.21 -76.54 -120.10
C LYS A 264 93.23 -77.91 -120.79
N GLU A 265 92.08 -78.42 -121.19
CA GLU A 265 92.01 -79.62 -122.05
C GLU A 265 92.64 -79.38 -123.42
N SER A 266 92.46 -78.18 -124.00
CA SER A 266 93.14 -77.81 -125.26
C SER A 266 94.65 -77.63 -125.11
N ALA A 267 95.11 -77.15 -123.94
CA ALA A 267 96.53 -76.98 -123.63
C ALA A 267 97.21 -78.33 -123.35
N ALA A 268 96.54 -79.24 -122.62
CA ALA A 268 97.03 -80.60 -122.38
C ALA A 268 97.15 -81.40 -123.69
N ALA A 269 96.20 -81.23 -124.63
CA ALA A 269 96.27 -81.84 -125.96
C ALA A 269 97.44 -81.31 -126.81
N ASN A 270 97.89 -80.07 -126.59
CA ASN A 270 99.07 -79.50 -127.24
C ASN A 270 100.39 -79.91 -126.57
N GLU A 271 100.42 -80.10 -125.26
CA GLU A 271 101.60 -80.58 -124.51
C GLU A 271 101.95 -82.04 -124.84
N GLU A 272 100.94 -82.91 -125.06
CA GLU A 272 101.16 -84.28 -125.55
C GLU A 272 101.75 -84.31 -126.97
N ARG A 273 101.39 -83.35 -127.84
CA ARG A 273 101.96 -83.23 -129.20
C ARG A 273 103.43 -82.80 -129.17
N PHE A 274 103.81 -81.84 -128.34
CA PHE A 274 105.21 -81.41 -128.24
C PHE A 274 106.11 -82.43 -127.53
N SER A 275 105.57 -83.21 -126.60
CA SER A 275 106.30 -84.29 -125.92
C SER A 275 106.61 -85.47 -126.84
N ALA A 276 105.75 -85.73 -127.84
CA ALA A 276 105.98 -86.72 -128.89
C ALA A 276 107.07 -86.29 -129.89
N GLU A 277 107.29 -84.99 -130.10
CA GLU A 277 108.29 -84.47 -131.05
C GLU A 277 109.73 -84.40 -130.47
N ILE A 278 109.92 -84.32 -129.15
CA ILE A 278 111.25 -84.31 -128.51
C ILE A 278 111.91 -85.72 -128.47
N SER A 279 111.13 -86.80 -128.59
CA SER A 279 111.66 -88.18 -128.53
C SER A 279 112.34 -88.68 -129.82
N THR A 280 112.49 -87.86 -130.88
CA THR A 280 113.00 -88.31 -132.20
C THR A 280 114.28 -87.64 -132.71
N LEU A 281 114.94 -86.73 -131.97
CA LEU A 281 116.15 -86.01 -132.44
C LEU A 281 117.33 -85.97 -131.43
N SER A 282 117.80 -87.14 -130.95
CA SER A 282 119.09 -87.27 -130.24
C SER A 282 119.66 -88.71 -130.20
N VAL A 283 119.72 -89.39 -131.34
CA VAL A 283 120.64 -90.53 -131.62
C VAL A 283 121.32 -90.22 -132.96
N ASN A 284 122.67 -90.15 -132.93
CA ASN A 284 123.64 -89.66 -133.94
C ASN A 284 124.00 -88.17 -133.74
N ASN A 285 125.18 -87.76 -133.29
CA ASN A 285 126.52 -88.38 -133.21
C ASN A 285 127.41 -87.34 -132.47
N PHE A 286 128.22 -87.60 -131.43
CA PHE A 286 129.45 -88.40 -131.44
C PHE A 286 130.01 -88.53 -130.00
N ARG A 287 130.82 -89.58 -129.81
CA ARG A 287 131.87 -89.73 -128.79
C ARG A 287 132.43 -88.41 -128.23
N THR A 288 132.58 -88.30 -126.90
CA THR A 288 133.88 -88.47 -126.20
C THR A 288 133.71 -88.47 -124.67
N LEU A 289 134.31 -89.49 -124.04
CA LEU A 289 134.84 -89.62 -122.67
C LEU A 289 133.99 -89.14 -121.47
N LYS A 290 133.46 -90.07 -120.66
CA LYS A 290 134.10 -90.82 -119.54
C LYS A 290 134.10 -90.06 -118.19
N ILE A 291 133.40 -90.71 -117.25
CA ILE A 291 133.74 -90.97 -115.83
C ILE A 291 133.25 -89.99 -114.76
N GLY A 292 132.48 -90.59 -113.84
CA GLY A 292 132.55 -90.41 -112.37
C GLY A 292 131.69 -89.27 -111.84
N VAL A 293 130.74 -89.46 -110.93
CA VAL A 293 130.49 -90.48 -109.88
C VAL A 293 128.98 -90.72 -109.83
#